data_AF-A0A1L9T301-F1
#
_entry.id   AF-A0A1L9T301-F1
#
_cell.length_a   1.000
_cell.length_b   1.000
_cell.length_c   1.000
_cell.angle_alpha   90.00
_cell.angle_beta   90.00
_cell.angle_gamma   90.00
#
_symmetry.space_group_name_H-M   'P 1'
#
loop_
_entity.id
_entity.type
_entity.pdbx_description
1 polymer ?
#
loop_
_entity_poly.entity_id
_entity_poly.type
_entity_poly.pdbx_seq_one_letter_code
_entity_poly.pdbx_strand_id
1 'polypeptide(L)'
;MKSYVPSLAGLLALSLSQPVLARSHTKHPQYDNYPSIEEHGFDGIYCPVSCLVSGPHSSSWTLGLTLDDLRHCDSPVLFDAPLDARIGPRNRFIRACAADTNDIIRVSSSDYDIATITVDVGLEIGWWRGLEGRGGISTVQIRKAARKLQQYLHLLSESMSDSSAEEETVVFARSKQSIVGLYLGRDIVKTSTGPVISQFIEFMRRRALPSDVAMQVCWPRGRTLGIVASVSGDIGFVQDALRTWARGRCLTGFNGDDLMPGRMKVFF
;
A
#
# COMPACT_ATOMS: atom_id res chain seq x y z
N MET A 1 12.12 -65.54 39.25
CA MET A 1 12.36 -65.67 40.71
C MET A 1 13.32 -64.56 41.09
N LYS A 2 13.13 -63.64 42.02
CA LYS A 2 12.21 -63.38 43.15
C LYS A 2 12.27 -61.84 43.34
N SER A 3 11.14 -61.14 43.34
CA SER A 3 10.42 -60.65 44.54
C SER A 3 10.89 -59.28 45.06
N TYR A 4 9.92 -58.36 45.11
CA TYR A 4 9.77 -57.19 46.01
C TYR A 4 10.05 -57.59 47.49
N VAL A 5 10.31 -56.70 48.47
CA VAL A 5 9.60 -55.47 48.92
C VAL A 5 10.55 -54.61 49.85
N PRO A 6 10.13 -53.53 50.56
CA PRO A 6 10.46 -52.12 50.29
C PRO A 6 11.26 -51.42 51.43
N SER A 7 11.52 -50.11 51.31
CA SER A 7 11.71 -49.26 52.50
C SER A 7 11.24 -47.82 52.28
N LEU A 8 10.44 -47.35 53.24
CA LEU A 8 9.92 -46.00 53.43
C LEU A 8 11.01 -44.99 53.81
N ALA A 9 10.77 -43.72 53.47
CA ALA A 9 11.11 -42.46 54.17
C ALA A 9 11.47 -41.39 53.12
N GLY A 10 11.03 -40.14 53.14
CA GLY A 10 10.14 -39.40 54.00
C GLY A 10 9.86 -38.08 53.26
N LEU A 11 8.61 -37.62 53.33
CA LEU A 11 8.16 -36.35 52.77
C LEU A 11 8.70 -35.19 53.63
N LEU A 12 9.63 -34.42 53.11
CA LEU A 12 9.94 -33.07 53.62
C LEU A 12 9.31 -32.05 52.67
N ALA A 13 8.15 -31.52 53.08
CA ALA A 13 7.54 -30.36 52.46
C ALA A 13 8.35 -29.11 52.85
N LEU A 14 9.15 -28.59 51.92
CA LEU A 14 9.75 -27.26 52.03
C LEU A 14 8.67 -26.24 51.66
N SER A 15 8.06 -25.63 52.68
CA SER A 15 7.22 -24.44 52.54
C SER A 15 8.10 -23.25 52.16
N LEU A 16 8.22 -22.95 50.87
CA LEU A 16 8.73 -21.67 50.41
C LEU A 16 7.61 -20.63 50.59
N SER A 17 7.64 -19.93 51.72
CA SER A 17 6.92 -18.67 51.90
C SER A 17 7.42 -17.68 50.86
N GLN A 18 6.59 -17.33 49.88
CA GLN A 18 6.88 -16.25 48.96
C GLN A 18 6.91 -14.92 49.73
N PRO A 19 7.94 -14.08 49.59
CA PRO A 19 7.87 -12.71 50.07
C PRO A 19 6.84 -11.94 49.24
N VAL A 20 5.85 -11.37 49.93
CA VAL A 20 4.91 -10.40 49.37
C VAL A 20 5.73 -9.19 48.92
N LEU A 21 5.98 -9.09 47.61
CA LEU A 21 6.52 -7.87 47.02
C LEU A 21 5.43 -6.80 47.08
N ALA A 22 5.63 -5.85 47.99
CA ALA A 22 4.87 -4.62 48.08
C ALA A 22 4.91 -3.89 46.72
N ARG A 23 3.74 -3.65 46.16
CA ARG A 23 3.54 -2.95 44.88
C ARG A 23 3.85 -1.48 45.08
N SER A 24 5.09 -1.08 44.81
CA SER A 24 5.46 0.33 44.68
C SER A 24 4.69 0.93 43.51
N HIS A 25 3.77 1.84 43.79
CA HIS A 25 3.09 2.66 42.79
C HIS A 25 4.07 3.69 42.23
N THR A 26 4.89 3.30 41.26
CA THR A 26 5.53 4.25 40.35
C THR A 26 4.45 4.75 39.38
N LYS A 27 4.10 6.03 39.48
CA LYS A 27 3.26 6.73 38.51
C LYS A 27 3.93 6.65 37.15
N HIS A 28 3.34 5.89 36.22
CA HIS A 28 3.70 5.95 34.81
C HIS A 28 3.34 7.35 34.28
N PRO A 29 4.23 8.01 33.51
CA PRO A 29 3.89 9.23 32.81
C PRO A 29 2.78 8.91 31.80
N GLN A 30 1.71 9.67 31.95
CA GLN A 30 0.45 9.57 31.23
C GLN A 30 0.68 9.98 29.76
N TYR A 31 0.74 8.99 28.86
CA TYR A 31 0.71 9.22 27.41
C TYR A 31 -0.75 9.43 26.97
N ASP A 32 -1.33 10.56 27.37
CA ASP A 32 -2.64 11.01 26.88
C ASP A 32 -2.45 11.76 25.56
N ASN A 33 -2.37 11.01 24.45
CA ASN A 33 -2.66 11.54 23.12
C ASN A 33 -2.80 10.41 22.08
N TYR A 34 -3.63 9.43 22.40
CA TYR A 34 -4.27 8.58 21.38
C TYR A 34 -5.72 9.05 21.30
N PRO A 35 -6.25 9.46 20.13
CA PRO A 35 -7.67 9.73 20.02
C PRO A 35 -8.42 8.43 20.34
N SER A 36 -9.07 8.41 21.49
CA SER A 36 -9.95 7.33 21.92
C SER A 36 -11.05 7.18 20.88
N ILE A 37 -11.13 6.00 20.27
CA ILE A 37 -12.23 5.64 19.39
C ILE A 37 -13.46 5.50 20.29
N GLU A 38 -14.31 6.52 20.34
CA GLU A 38 -15.63 6.39 20.93
C GLU A 38 -16.41 5.36 20.11
N GLU A 39 -16.71 4.21 20.74
CA GLU A 39 -17.65 3.23 20.22
C GLU A 39 -19.08 3.78 20.30
N HIS A 40 -19.43 4.63 19.34
CA HIS A 40 -20.81 5.05 19.10
C HIS A 40 -21.34 4.42 17.81
N GLY A 41 -22.45 3.68 17.96
CA GLY A 41 -23.51 3.48 16.96
C GLY A 41 -23.10 3.36 15.49
N PHE A 42 -22.96 2.13 15.04
CA PHE A 42 -22.53 1.70 13.71
C PHE A 42 -23.56 2.03 12.59
N ASP A 43 -23.65 3.28 12.16
CA ASP A 43 -24.33 3.67 10.91
C ASP A 43 -23.84 5.05 10.43
N GLY A 44 -22.65 5.10 9.84
CA GLY A 44 -22.03 6.34 9.38
C GLY A 44 -20.90 6.07 8.40
N ILE A 45 -21.00 6.65 7.21
CA ILE A 45 -19.95 6.61 6.19
C ILE A 45 -18.72 7.36 6.74
N TYR A 46 -17.68 6.64 7.13
CA TYR A 46 -16.43 7.26 7.56
C TYR A 46 -15.39 7.20 6.44
N CYS A 47 -15.09 8.36 5.86
CA CYS A 47 -13.85 8.53 5.13
C CYS A 47 -12.68 8.60 6.12
N PRO A 48 -11.52 8.01 5.77
CA PRO A 48 -10.35 8.05 6.63
C PRO A 48 -9.86 9.49 6.87
N VAL A 49 -9.07 9.68 7.92
CA VAL A 49 -8.39 10.97 8.16
C VAL A 49 -7.51 11.37 6.97
N SER A 50 -7.27 12.67 6.80
CA SER A 50 -6.48 13.18 5.69
C SER A 50 -5.04 12.65 5.70
N CYS A 51 -4.50 12.33 4.51
CA CYS A 51 -3.11 11.92 4.33
C CYS A 51 -2.11 12.99 4.79
N LEU A 52 -2.51 14.27 4.74
CA LEU A 52 -1.71 15.38 5.27
C LEU A 52 -1.55 15.30 6.79
N VAL A 53 -2.58 14.79 7.47
CA VAL A 53 -2.61 14.66 8.94
C VAL A 53 -1.98 13.35 9.39
N SER A 54 -2.30 12.24 8.72
CA SER A 54 -1.73 10.91 9.08
C SER A 54 -0.27 10.75 8.65
N GLY A 55 0.20 11.58 7.73
CA GLY A 55 1.52 11.47 7.13
C GLY A 55 1.63 10.31 6.12
N PRO A 56 2.83 10.12 5.55
CA PRO A 56 3.07 9.21 4.44
C PRO A 56 3.25 7.74 4.86
N HIS A 57 3.40 7.44 6.15
CA HIS A 57 3.58 6.06 6.60
C HIS A 57 2.22 5.39 6.84
N SER A 58 1.97 4.27 6.18
CA SER A 58 0.68 3.55 6.26
C SER A 58 0.37 3.05 7.67
N SER A 59 1.37 2.88 8.53
CA SER A 59 1.20 2.53 9.95
C SER A 59 0.35 3.55 10.72
N SER A 60 0.35 4.81 10.29
CA SER A 60 -0.36 5.93 10.91
C SER A 60 -1.74 6.20 10.28
N TRP A 61 -2.13 5.42 9.27
CA TRP A 61 -3.41 5.59 8.56
C TRP A 61 -4.58 4.99 9.34
N THR A 62 -5.79 5.44 9.00
CA THR A 62 -7.04 4.96 9.63
C THR A 62 -7.20 3.46 9.36
N LEU A 63 -7.24 2.64 10.42
CA LEU A 63 -7.39 1.18 10.33
C LEU A 63 -8.86 0.76 10.45
N GLY A 64 -9.19 -0.42 9.94
CA GLY A 64 -10.47 -1.10 10.19
C GLY A 64 -11.53 -0.82 9.13
N LEU A 65 -11.14 -0.25 7.99
CA LEU A 65 -12.03 0.12 6.90
C LEU A 65 -12.26 -1.07 5.96
N THR A 66 -13.40 -1.06 5.29
CA THR A 66 -13.72 -1.94 4.16
C THR A 66 -13.60 -1.19 2.83
N LEU A 67 -13.55 -1.94 1.72
CA LEU A 67 -13.58 -1.31 0.40
C LEU A 67 -14.89 -0.57 0.13
N ASP A 68 -15.99 -1.02 0.71
CA ASP A 68 -17.29 -0.37 0.55
C ASP A 68 -17.30 0.98 1.26
N ASP A 69 -16.70 1.10 2.45
CA ASP A 69 -16.56 2.38 3.16
C ASP A 69 -15.84 3.41 2.28
N LEU A 70 -14.71 3.00 1.69
CA LEU A 70 -13.88 3.84 0.82
C LEU A 70 -14.59 4.29 -0.47
N ARG A 71 -15.61 3.57 -0.94
CA ARG A 71 -16.35 3.92 -2.17
C ARG A 71 -17.17 5.20 -2.00
N HIS A 72 -17.59 5.50 -0.78
CA HIS A 72 -18.46 6.64 -0.51
C HIS A 72 -17.69 7.96 -0.42
N CYS A 73 -16.36 7.94 -0.37
CA CYS A 73 -15.55 9.15 -0.33
C CYS A 73 -15.63 9.94 -1.64
N ASP A 74 -15.74 11.27 -1.50
CA ASP A 74 -15.72 12.20 -2.63
C ASP A 74 -14.31 12.43 -3.16
N SER A 75 -13.35 12.55 -2.24
CA SER A 75 -11.93 12.64 -2.56
C SER A 75 -11.33 11.24 -2.76
N PRO A 76 -10.30 11.10 -3.62
CA PRO A 76 -9.58 9.85 -3.72
C PRO A 76 -8.95 9.48 -2.37
N VAL A 77 -8.84 8.19 -2.10
CA VAL A 77 -8.23 7.65 -0.89
C VAL A 77 -7.01 6.82 -1.27
N LEU A 78 -5.96 6.90 -0.47
CA LEU A 78 -4.84 5.96 -0.51
C LEU A 78 -5.11 4.88 0.52
N PHE A 79 -4.79 3.65 0.17
CA PHE A 79 -4.94 2.55 1.11
C PHE A 79 -3.87 1.48 0.93
N ASP A 80 -3.56 0.86 2.05
CA ASP A 80 -2.63 -0.25 2.20
C ASP A 80 -3.42 -1.49 2.61
N ALA A 81 -3.08 -2.60 1.98
CA ALA A 81 -3.74 -3.87 2.20
C ALA A 81 -2.78 -5.03 1.95
N PRO A 82 -2.84 -6.12 2.74
CA PRO A 82 -1.94 -7.24 2.58
C PRO A 82 -2.02 -7.87 1.19
N LEU A 83 -0.88 -8.18 0.58
CA LEU A 83 -0.85 -8.89 -0.70
C LEU A 83 -1.08 -10.40 -0.54
N ASP A 84 -0.84 -11.00 0.61
CA ASP A 84 -1.01 -12.44 0.86
C ASP A 84 -2.45 -12.83 1.18
N ALA A 85 -3.23 -11.94 1.79
CA ALA A 85 -4.64 -12.15 2.08
C ALA A 85 -5.54 -11.58 0.98
N ARG A 86 -6.55 -12.34 0.53
CA ARG A 86 -7.56 -11.82 -0.41
C ARG A 86 -8.39 -10.73 0.26
N ILE A 87 -8.48 -9.57 -0.40
CA ILE A 87 -9.31 -8.46 0.06
C ILE A 87 -10.73 -8.71 -0.41
N GLY A 88 -11.59 -9.16 0.51
CA GLY A 88 -13.03 -9.25 0.29
C GLY A 88 -13.77 -8.00 0.81
N PRO A 89 -15.07 -7.87 0.49
CA PRO A 89 -15.89 -6.72 0.87
C PRO A 89 -16.07 -6.55 2.39
N ARG A 90 -15.88 -7.63 3.18
CA ARG A 90 -16.05 -7.61 4.64
C ARG A 90 -14.72 -7.60 5.41
N ASN A 91 -13.59 -7.59 4.72
CA ASN A 91 -12.28 -7.60 5.35
C ASN A 91 -11.98 -6.21 5.93
N ARG A 92 -11.74 -6.13 7.24
CA ARG A 92 -11.39 -4.88 7.96
C ARG A 92 -9.88 -4.75 8.22
N PHE A 93 -9.08 -5.10 7.23
CA PHE A 93 -7.60 -5.03 7.33
C PHE A 93 -7.02 -3.87 6.52
N ILE A 94 -7.88 -2.99 6.01
CA ILE A 94 -7.45 -1.87 5.18
C ILE A 94 -7.07 -0.71 6.10
N ARG A 95 -5.87 -0.19 5.86
CA ARG A 95 -5.43 1.10 6.39
C ARG A 95 -5.58 2.13 5.29
N ALA A 96 -6.19 3.28 5.57
CA ALA A 96 -6.39 4.29 4.54
C ALA A 96 -6.25 5.72 5.07
N CYS A 97 -5.95 6.63 4.15
CA CYS A 97 -6.01 8.07 4.36
C CYS A 97 -6.72 8.74 3.18
N ALA A 98 -7.40 9.86 3.44
CA ALA A 98 -8.08 10.64 2.42
C ALA A 98 -7.12 11.64 1.78
N ALA A 99 -6.99 11.60 0.46
CA ALA A 99 -6.09 12.49 -0.26
C ALA A 99 -6.89 13.69 -0.79
N ASP A 100 -6.82 14.83 -0.10
CA ASP A 100 -7.65 16.01 -0.38
C ASP A 100 -7.22 16.73 -1.67
N THR A 101 -8.15 17.38 -2.35
CA THR A 101 -7.98 17.94 -3.70
C THR A 101 -6.96 19.09 -3.82
N ASN A 102 -6.55 19.71 -2.72
CA ASN A 102 -5.71 20.93 -2.72
C ASN A 102 -4.24 20.73 -2.33
N ASP A 103 -3.75 19.49 -2.34
CA ASP A 103 -2.34 19.21 -2.05
C ASP A 103 -1.43 19.66 -3.22
N ILE A 104 -1.27 20.98 -3.41
CA ILE A 104 -0.16 21.55 -4.19
C ILE A 104 1.03 21.62 -3.26
N ILE A 105 1.70 20.49 -3.11
CA ILE A 105 2.94 20.40 -2.35
C ILE A 105 4.06 20.70 -3.36
N ARG A 106 4.54 21.95 -3.34
CA ARG A 106 5.83 22.31 -3.94
C ARG A 106 6.89 21.98 -2.91
N VAL A 107 7.54 20.83 -3.02
CA VAL A 107 8.67 20.52 -2.16
C VAL A 107 9.84 20.02 -3.00
N SER A 108 11.03 20.43 -2.57
CA SER A 108 12.31 20.13 -3.22
C SER A 108 12.68 18.68 -2.98
N SER A 109 13.19 18.00 -4.01
CA SER A 109 13.82 16.69 -3.87
C SER A 109 14.96 16.76 -2.86
N SER A 110 14.88 16.00 -1.77
CA SER A 110 16.08 15.59 -1.05
C SER A 110 16.82 14.57 -1.91
N ASP A 111 17.99 14.98 -2.42
CA ASP A 111 18.96 14.01 -2.93
C ASP A 111 19.62 13.37 -1.71
N TYR A 112 19.26 12.11 -1.44
CA TYR A 112 20.03 11.28 -0.52
C TYR A 112 21.30 10.81 -1.26
N ASP A 113 22.45 10.85 -0.57
CA ASP A 113 23.75 10.39 -1.08
C ASP A 113 23.81 8.85 -1.15
N ILE A 114 22.90 8.25 -1.93
CA ILE A 114 22.87 6.82 -2.21
C ILE A 114 23.32 6.60 -3.66
N ALA A 115 24.14 5.57 -3.87
CA ALA A 115 24.59 5.20 -5.20
C ALA A 115 23.40 4.81 -6.08
N THR A 116 23.08 5.65 -7.06
CA THR A 116 21.97 5.43 -8.00
C THR A 116 22.46 5.55 -9.44
N ILE A 117 21.83 4.81 -10.34
CA ILE A 117 22.07 4.90 -11.77
C ILE A 117 20.76 5.19 -12.49
N THR A 118 20.79 6.09 -13.47
CA THR A 118 19.67 6.31 -14.38
C THR A 118 19.74 5.31 -15.51
N VAL A 119 18.64 4.61 -15.76
CA VAL A 119 18.53 3.56 -16.79
C VAL A 119 17.39 3.88 -17.74
N ASP A 120 17.64 3.65 -19.03
CA ASP A 120 16.60 3.68 -20.06
C ASP A 120 15.81 2.37 -20.00
N VAL A 121 14.48 2.48 -20.06
CA VAL A 121 13.56 1.36 -19.95
C VAL A 121 12.50 1.38 -21.04
N GLY A 122 12.07 0.20 -21.46
CA GLY A 122 10.83 0.03 -22.19
C GLY A 122 9.68 -0.12 -21.20
N LEU A 123 8.79 0.87 -21.15
CA LEU A 123 7.53 0.82 -20.42
C LEU A 123 6.51 0.09 -21.27
N GLU A 124 6.24 -1.17 -20.93
CA GLU A 124 5.17 -1.94 -21.55
C GLU A 124 3.84 -1.48 -20.96
N ILE A 125 2.92 -1.02 -21.80
CA ILE A 125 1.56 -0.70 -21.39
C ILE A 125 0.59 -1.62 -22.12
N GLY A 126 -0.25 -2.32 -21.37
CA GLY A 126 -1.18 -3.29 -21.92
C GLY A 126 -2.56 -3.16 -21.32
N TRP A 127 -3.57 -3.53 -22.08
CA TRP A 127 -4.97 -3.51 -21.66
C TRP A 127 -5.69 -4.80 -22.03
N TRP A 128 -6.65 -5.17 -21.20
CA TRP A 128 -7.55 -6.28 -21.47
C TRP A 128 -8.83 -5.77 -22.13
N ARG A 129 -9.62 -6.62 -22.78
CA ARG A 129 -10.96 -6.25 -23.26
C ARG A 129 -11.91 -6.20 -22.07
N GLY A 130 -12.49 -5.03 -21.83
CA GLY A 130 -13.61 -4.81 -20.93
C GLY A 130 -14.90 -4.61 -21.71
N LEU A 131 -16.03 -4.89 -21.08
CA LEU A 131 -17.37 -4.74 -21.66
C LEU A 131 -17.52 -3.37 -22.37
N GLU A 132 -18.06 -3.38 -23.58
CA GLU A 132 -18.35 -2.14 -24.32
C GLU A 132 -19.23 -1.22 -23.48
N GLY A 133 -18.74 -0.03 -23.14
CA GLY A 133 -19.56 1.04 -22.54
C GLY A 133 -18.91 1.82 -21.40
N ARG A 134 -19.05 3.16 -21.46
CA ARG A 134 -18.71 4.17 -20.42
C ARG A 134 -17.21 4.46 -20.15
N GLY A 135 -16.34 4.41 -21.17
CA GLY A 135 -14.89 4.72 -21.05
C GLY A 135 -14.50 6.17 -20.72
N GLY A 136 -15.43 7.10 -20.52
CA GLY A 136 -15.12 8.52 -20.28
C GLY A 136 -14.96 8.91 -18.80
N ILE A 137 -15.89 8.51 -17.93
CA ILE A 137 -15.92 8.95 -16.52
C ILE A 137 -14.90 8.16 -15.69
N SER A 138 -14.77 6.86 -15.93
CA SER A 138 -13.86 6.01 -15.16
C SER A 138 -12.38 6.34 -15.41
N THR A 139 -12.01 6.76 -16.63
CA THR A 139 -10.64 7.21 -16.92
C THR A 139 -10.27 8.49 -16.17
N VAL A 140 -11.23 9.39 -15.94
CA VAL A 140 -11.04 10.56 -15.06
C VAL A 140 -10.75 10.13 -13.63
N GLN A 141 -11.47 9.14 -13.10
CA GLN A 141 -11.27 8.63 -11.74
C GLN A 141 -9.91 7.93 -11.58
N ILE A 142 -9.51 7.10 -12.56
CA ILE A 142 -8.17 6.49 -12.60
C ILE A 142 -7.09 7.58 -12.60
N ARG A 143 -7.24 8.62 -13.42
CA ARG A 143 -6.29 9.74 -13.46
C ARG A 143 -6.20 10.50 -12.13
N LYS A 144 -7.32 10.65 -11.40
CA LYS A 144 -7.32 11.25 -10.06
C LYS A 144 -6.57 10.37 -9.06
N ALA A 145 -6.86 9.07 -9.03
CA ALA A 145 -6.18 8.11 -8.16
C ALA A 145 -4.67 8.02 -8.46
N ALA A 146 -4.29 7.94 -9.74
CA ALA A 146 -2.88 7.91 -10.16
C ALA A 146 -2.11 9.18 -9.78
N ARG A 147 -2.74 10.37 -9.88
CA ARG A 147 -2.13 11.61 -9.37
C ARG A 147 -1.89 11.57 -7.87
N LYS A 148 -2.79 10.96 -7.10
CA LYS A 148 -2.61 10.81 -5.66
C LYS A 148 -1.48 9.84 -5.30
N LEU A 149 -1.29 8.78 -6.08
CA LEU A 149 -0.11 7.91 -5.96
C LEU A 149 1.19 8.68 -6.23
N GLN A 150 1.21 9.53 -7.25
CA GLN A 150 2.39 10.36 -7.55
C GLN A 150 2.72 11.32 -6.39
N GLN A 151 1.71 11.99 -5.82
CA GLN A 151 1.89 12.88 -4.66
C GLN A 151 2.34 12.12 -3.41
N TYR A 152 1.77 10.94 -3.18
CA TYR A 152 2.16 10.04 -2.10
C TYR A 152 3.65 9.68 -2.14
N LEU A 153 4.17 9.28 -3.30
CA LEU A 153 5.58 8.90 -3.42
C LEU A 153 6.54 10.06 -3.14
N HIS A 154 6.13 11.28 -3.48
CA HIS A 154 6.91 12.48 -3.18
C HIS A 154 7.00 12.71 -1.67
N LEU A 155 5.86 12.71 -0.97
CA LEU A 155 5.82 12.81 0.50
C LEU A 155 6.58 11.68 1.19
N LEU A 156 6.42 10.46 0.67
CA LEU A 156 7.09 9.30 1.20
C LEU A 156 8.61 9.46 1.09
N SER A 157 9.13 9.92 -0.05
CA SER A 157 10.57 10.12 -0.25
C SER A 157 11.20 11.15 0.67
N GLU A 158 10.45 12.16 1.12
CA GLU A 158 10.96 13.19 2.05
C GLU A 158 11.02 12.71 3.49
N SER A 159 10.12 11.80 3.86
CA SER A 159 10.06 11.21 5.20
C SER A 159 11.02 10.03 5.41
N MET A 160 11.72 9.60 4.36
CA MET A 160 12.55 8.39 4.39
C MET A 160 13.90 8.64 5.05
N SER A 161 14.35 7.65 5.81
CA SER A 161 15.77 7.46 6.11
C SER A 161 16.44 6.66 4.99
N ASP A 162 17.77 6.69 4.93
CA ASP A 162 18.57 5.89 3.98
C ASP A 162 18.16 4.42 3.98
N SER A 163 17.90 3.83 5.16
CA SER A 163 17.51 2.43 5.31
C SER A 163 16.13 2.08 4.74
N SER A 164 15.22 3.06 4.63
CA SER A 164 13.86 2.88 4.10
C SER A 164 13.75 3.24 2.61
N ALA A 165 14.79 3.86 2.06
CA ALA A 165 14.85 4.21 0.64
C ALA A 165 14.80 2.95 -0.25
N GLU A 166 15.35 1.83 0.24
CA GLU A 166 15.41 0.53 -0.42
C GLU A 166 14.26 -0.43 -0.04
N GLU A 167 13.19 0.05 0.60
CA GLU A 167 12.01 -0.79 0.84
C GLU A 167 11.09 -0.85 -0.38
N GLU A 168 10.46 -2.00 -0.58
CA GLU A 168 9.38 -2.12 -1.58
C GLU A 168 8.20 -1.22 -1.20
N THR A 169 7.50 -0.70 -2.20
CA THR A 169 6.30 0.11 -1.99
C THR A 169 5.13 -0.51 -2.71
N VAL A 170 4.13 -0.90 -1.93
CA VAL A 170 2.85 -1.39 -2.41
C VAL A 170 1.79 -0.46 -1.87
N VAL A 171 1.05 0.18 -2.76
CA VAL A 171 -0.01 1.11 -2.34
C VAL A 171 -1.13 1.08 -3.36
N PHE A 172 -2.35 1.20 -2.85
CA PHE A 172 -3.53 1.31 -3.65
C PHE A 172 -4.09 2.72 -3.56
N ALA A 173 -4.77 3.15 -4.60
CA ALA A 173 -5.55 4.37 -4.62
C ALA A 173 -6.92 4.09 -5.19
N ARG A 174 -7.95 4.65 -4.58
CA ARG A 174 -9.33 4.55 -5.05
C ARG A 174 -9.89 5.92 -5.33
N SER A 175 -10.64 6.05 -6.41
CA SER A 175 -11.44 7.24 -6.71
C SER A 175 -12.81 6.79 -7.19
N LYS A 176 -13.85 7.04 -6.39
CA LYS A 176 -15.20 6.49 -6.60
C LYS A 176 -15.16 4.96 -6.78
N GLN A 177 -15.52 4.46 -7.96
CA GLN A 177 -15.52 3.01 -8.22
C GLN A 177 -14.15 2.46 -8.65
N SER A 178 -13.30 3.29 -9.26
CA SER A 178 -12.05 2.81 -9.86
C SER A 178 -10.95 2.62 -8.82
N ILE A 179 -10.15 1.58 -9.01
CA ILE A 179 -9.03 1.23 -8.14
C ILE A 179 -7.75 1.23 -8.98
N VAL A 180 -6.68 1.79 -8.43
CA VAL A 180 -5.34 1.79 -9.00
C VAL A 180 -4.40 1.16 -8.00
N GLY A 181 -3.57 0.22 -8.42
CA GLY A 181 -2.48 -0.35 -7.64
C GLY A 181 -1.14 0.11 -8.17
N LEU A 182 -0.21 0.41 -7.27
CA LEU A 182 1.18 0.68 -7.58
C LEU A 182 2.08 -0.30 -6.83
N TYR A 183 3.03 -0.87 -7.56
CA TYR A 183 4.13 -1.67 -7.02
C TYR A 183 5.46 -1.05 -7.45
N LEU A 184 6.31 -0.76 -6.48
CA LEU A 184 7.71 -0.40 -6.68
C LEU A 184 8.57 -1.41 -5.94
N GLY A 185 9.44 -2.12 -6.65
CA GLY A 185 10.40 -2.99 -5.99
C GLY A 185 11.45 -2.19 -5.21
N ARG A 186 12.09 -2.87 -4.26
CA ARG A 186 13.15 -2.35 -3.37
C ARG A 186 14.27 -1.57 -4.06
N ASP A 187 14.64 -1.95 -5.28
CA ASP A 187 15.77 -1.36 -5.98
C ASP A 187 15.36 -0.11 -6.78
N ILE A 188 14.09 0.31 -6.70
CA ILE A 188 13.55 1.47 -7.42
C ILE A 188 13.62 2.71 -6.56
N VAL A 189 14.28 3.75 -7.08
CA VAL A 189 14.31 5.06 -6.44
C VAL A 189 12.95 5.73 -6.62
N LYS A 190 12.19 5.85 -5.53
CA LYS A 190 10.79 6.31 -5.52
C LYS A 190 10.61 7.68 -6.17
N THR A 191 11.52 8.63 -5.94
CA THR A 191 11.49 9.98 -6.56
C THR A 191 11.58 9.96 -8.09
N SER A 192 12.16 8.91 -8.69
CA SER A 192 12.32 8.80 -10.14
C SER A 192 11.08 8.30 -10.89
N THR A 193 10.03 7.89 -10.17
CA THR A 193 8.83 7.25 -10.73
C THR A 193 7.75 8.25 -11.16
N GLY A 194 7.87 9.51 -10.76
CA GLY A 194 6.94 10.58 -11.12
C GLY A 194 6.68 10.67 -12.64
N PRO A 195 7.73 10.73 -13.49
CA PRO A 195 7.57 10.70 -14.94
C PRO A 195 6.85 9.46 -15.47
N VAL A 196 7.09 8.28 -14.87
CA VAL A 196 6.42 7.03 -15.25
C VAL A 196 4.91 7.16 -14.99
N ILE A 197 4.50 7.56 -13.78
CA ILE A 197 3.08 7.75 -13.45
C ILE A 197 2.45 8.83 -14.36
N SER A 198 3.18 9.89 -14.71
CA SER A 198 2.72 10.90 -15.67
C SER A 198 2.45 10.32 -17.06
N GLN A 199 3.30 9.41 -17.56
CA GLN A 199 3.06 8.74 -18.84
C GLN A 199 1.80 7.88 -18.80
N PHE A 200 1.56 7.15 -17.70
CA PHE A 200 0.32 6.39 -17.50
C PHE A 200 -0.92 7.29 -17.52
N ILE A 201 -0.89 8.41 -16.78
CA ILE A 201 -1.98 9.39 -16.75
C ILE A 201 -2.26 9.95 -18.15
N GLU A 202 -1.21 10.24 -18.92
CA GLU A 202 -1.32 10.78 -20.27
C GLU A 202 -1.88 9.75 -21.26
N PHE A 203 -1.45 8.49 -21.16
CA PHE A 203 -2.03 7.40 -21.93
C PHE A 203 -3.54 7.29 -21.69
N MET A 204 -3.96 7.31 -20.42
CA MET A 204 -5.37 7.28 -20.02
C MET A 204 -6.15 8.53 -20.41
N ARG A 205 -5.47 9.65 -20.69
CA ARG A 205 -6.10 10.87 -21.23
C ARG A 205 -6.36 10.74 -22.72
N ARG A 206 -5.44 10.10 -23.46
CA ARG A 206 -5.51 9.97 -24.93
C ARG A 206 -6.40 8.82 -25.39
N ARG A 207 -6.50 7.74 -24.60
CA ARG A 207 -7.30 6.56 -24.93
C ARG A 207 -8.44 6.42 -23.92
N ALA A 208 -9.67 6.47 -24.41
CA ALA A 208 -10.84 6.10 -23.63
C ALA A 208 -10.96 4.57 -23.63
N LEU A 209 -10.21 3.89 -22.76
CA LEU A 209 -10.31 2.44 -22.62
C LEU A 209 -11.49 2.10 -21.72
N PRO A 210 -12.42 1.21 -22.15
CA PRO A 210 -13.52 0.74 -21.31
C PRO A 210 -13.07 -0.33 -20.29
N SER A 211 -11.76 -0.54 -20.14
CA SER A 211 -11.21 -1.76 -19.58
C SER A 211 -10.01 -1.53 -18.66
N ASP A 212 -9.62 -2.61 -17.99
CA ASP A 212 -8.48 -2.62 -17.11
C ASP A 212 -7.17 -2.49 -17.88
N VAL A 213 -6.23 -1.74 -17.30
CA VAL A 213 -4.97 -1.34 -17.94
C VAL A 213 -3.84 -1.51 -16.96
N ALA A 214 -2.66 -1.89 -17.45
CA ALA A 214 -1.45 -1.90 -16.66
C ALA A 214 -0.29 -1.33 -17.46
N MET A 215 0.66 -0.72 -16.76
CA MET A 215 1.95 -0.32 -17.31
C MET A 215 3.05 -0.81 -16.38
N GLN A 216 4.09 -1.44 -16.95
CA GLN A 216 5.10 -2.15 -16.18
C GLN A 216 6.51 -2.00 -16.76
N VAL A 217 7.49 -2.12 -15.88
CA VAL A 217 8.88 -2.49 -16.19
C VAL A 217 9.15 -3.81 -15.49
N CYS A 218 9.43 -4.84 -16.28
CA CYS A 218 9.80 -6.13 -15.74
C CYS A 218 11.28 -6.35 -15.80
N TRP A 219 11.92 -6.23 -14.64
CA TRP A 219 13.27 -6.73 -14.45
C TRP A 219 13.35 -7.79 -13.37
N PRO A 220 14.32 -8.71 -13.48
CA PRO A 220 14.65 -9.60 -12.38
C PRO A 220 14.97 -8.79 -11.12
N ARG A 221 14.68 -9.38 -9.95
CA ARG A 221 15.18 -8.98 -8.62
C ARG A 221 14.96 -7.50 -8.26
N GLY A 222 13.93 -7.19 -7.46
CA GLY A 222 13.81 -5.89 -6.80
C GLY A 222 13.59 -4.67 -7.70
N ARG A 223 13.76 -4.79 -9.02
CA ARG A 223 13.65 -3.72 -10.02
C ARG A 223 12.35 -3.71 -10.81
N THR A 224 11.35 -4.46 -10.34
CA THR A 224 10.02 -4.46 -10.96
C THR A 224 9.28 -3.18 -10.55
N LEU A 225 8.69 -2.50 -11.53
CA LEU A 225 7.79 -1.37 -11.33
C LEU A 225 6.50 -1.66 -12.07
N GLY A 226 5.35 -1.36 -11.47
CA GLY A 226 4.07 -1.53 -12.13
C GLY A 226 2.98 -0.61 -11.58
N ILE A 227 2.16 -0.08 -12.48
CA ILE A 227 0.90 0.59 -12.17
C ILE A 227 -0.23 -0.11 -12.92
N VAL A 228 -1.27 -0.52 -12.21
CA VAL A 228 -2.45 -1.21 -12.77
C VAL A 228 -3.70 -0.48 -12.34
N ALA A 229 -4.69 -0.37 -13.21
CA ALA A 229 -5.97 0.22 -12.89
C ALA A 229 -7.12 -0.67 -13.32
N SER A 230 -8.08 -0.85 -12.40
CA SER A 230 -9.38 -1.40 -12.71
C SER A 230 -10.43 -0.30 -12.85
N VAL A 231 -11.10 -0.29 -13.99
CA VAL A 231 -12.19 0.65 -14.29
C VAL A 231 -13.43 0.34 -13.46
N SER A 232 -13.75 -0.95 -13.31
CA SER A 232 -14.90 -1.48 -12.57
C SER A 232 -14.68 -1.54 -11.05
N GLY A 233 -13.44 -1.40 -10.59
CA GLY A 233 -13.08 -1.52 -9.18
C GLY A 233 -12.84 -2.96 -8.73
N ASP A 234 -12.43 -3.84 -9.64
CA ASP A 234 -12.02 -5.20 -9.31
C ASP A 234 -10.69 -5.18 -8.54
N ILE A 235 -10.81 -5.19 -7.21
CA ILE A 235 -9.65 -5.26 -6.32
C ILE A 235 -8.89 -6.58 -6.48
N GLY A 236 -9.57 -7.68 -6.82
CA GLY A 236 -8.95 -8.98 -6.99
C GLY A 236 -7.95 -8.95 -8.14
N PHE A 237 -8.39 -8.43 -9.29
CA PHE A 237 -7.55 -8.18 -10.44
C PHE A 237 -6.33 -7.29 -10.11
N VAL A 238 -6.55 -6.15 -9.45
CA VAL A 238 -5.47 -5.23 -9.06
C VAL A 238 -4.50 -5.91 -8.10
N GLN A 239 -5.00 -6.63 -7.10
CA GLN A 239 -4.19 -7.32 -6.11
C GLN A 239 -3.38 -8.46 -6.73
N ASP A 240 -3.95 -9.22 -7.67
CA ASP A 240 -3.26 -10.29 -8.38
C ASP A 240 -2.14 -9.74 -9.29
N ALA A 241 -2.35 -8.58 -9.88
CA ALA A 241 -1.29 -7.89 -10.62
C ALA A 241 -0.12 -7.49 -9.71
N LEU A 242 -0.40 -6.86 -8.55
CA LEU A 242 0.63 -6.50 -7.57
C LEU A 242 1.38 -7.73 -7.03
N ARG A 243 0.67 -8.83 -6.75
CA ARG A 243 1.27 -10.12 -6.36
C ARG A 243 2.18 -10.70 -7.44
N THR A 244 1.87 -10.47 -8.71
CA THR A 244 2.67 -10.96 -9.84
C THR A 244 4.00 -10.22 -9.89
N TRP A 245 3.97 -8.89 -9.75
CA TRP A 245 5.18 -8.07 -9.65
C TRP A 245 6.00 -8.34 -8.38
N ALA A 246 5.34 -8.58 -7.24
CA ALA A 246 6.02 -8.99 -6.00
C ALA A 246 6.84 -10.27 -6.14
N ARG A 247 6.48 -11.15 -7.10
CA ARG A 247 7.23 -12.37 -7.43
C ARG A 247 8.25 -12.17 -8.56
N GLY A 248 8.48 -10.92 -8.98
CA GLY A 248 9.39 -10.58 -10.08
C GLY A 248 8.92 -11.07 -11.45
N ARG A 249 7.60 -11.20 -11.66
CA ARG A 249 7.01 -11.64 -12.94
C ARG A 249 6.27 -10.50 -13.62
N CYS A 250 6.12 -10.58 -14.94
CA CYS A 250 5.28 -9.68 -15.71
C CYS A 250 3.82 -10.11 -15.72
N LEU A 251 2.95 -9.11 -15.89
CA LEU A 251 1.61 -9.35 -16.40
C LEU A 251 1.69 -9.75 -17.87
N THR A 252 0.77 -10.62 -18.29
CA THR A 252 0.69 -11.16 -19.65
C THR A 252 -0.78 -11.27 -20.07
N GLY A 253 -1.02 -11.64 -21.33
CA GLY A 253 -2.38 -11.90 -21.83
C GLY A 253 -3.15 -10.62 -22.15
N PHE A 254 -2.43 -9.53 -22.42
CA PHE A 254 -3.02 -8.30 -22.94
C PHE A 254 -3.73 -8.57 -24.27
N ASN A 255 -4.85 -7.87 -24.50
CA ASN A 255 -5.52 -7.89 -25.80
C ASN A 255 -4.97 -6.84 -26.76
N GLY A 256 -4.34 -5.81 -26.22
CA GLY A 256 -3.51 -4.88 -26.95
C GLY A 256 -2.47 -4.28 -26.00
N ASP A 257 -1.33 -3.96 -26.57
CA ASP A 257 -0.17 -3.43 -25.87
C ASP A 257 0.52 -2.34 -26.70
N ASP A 258 1.39 -1.59 -26.03
CA ASP A 258 2.25 -0.58 -26.61
C ASP A 258 3.56 -0.55 -25.79
N LEU A 259 4.64 -0.08 -26.41
CA LEU A 259 5.95 0.04 -25.76
C LEU A 259 6.42 1.49 -25.83
N MET A 260 6.57 2.10 -24.66
CA MET A 260 6.93 3.50 -24.53
C MET A 260 8.35 3.64 -23.96
N PRO A 261 9.17 4.58 -24.45
CA PRO A 261 10.46 4.86 -23.83
C PRO A 261 10.26 5.53 -22.46
N GLY A 262 11.00 5.05 -21.47
CA GLY A 262 11.02 5.58 -20.12
C GLY A 262 12.43 5.73 -19.58
N ARG A 263 12.55 6.48 -18.49
CA ARG A 263 13.76 6.58 -17.69
C ARG A 263 13.41 6.49 -16.22
N MET A 264 14.25 5.79 -15.47
CA MET A 264 14.10 5.62 -14.02
C MET A 264 15.46 5.55 -13.35
N LYS A 265 15.51 5.85 -12.06
CA LYS A 265 16.71 5.62 -11.23
C LYS A 265 16.53 4.32 -10.45
N VAL A 266 17.60 3.53 -10.39
CA VAL A 266 17.68 2.32 -9.56
C VAL A 266 18.89 2.40 -8.62
N PHE A 267 18.81 1.72 -7.48
CA PHE A 267 19.95 1.55 -6.58
C PHE A 267 20.98 0.59 -7.21
N PHE A 268 22.27 0.92 -6.99
CA PHE A 268 23.42 0.22 -7.57
C PHE A 268 23.74 -1.07 -6.82
#